data_AF-A0A6G1WZS2-F1
#
_entry.id   AF-A0A6G1WZS2-F1
#
_cell.length_a   1.000
_cell.length_b   1.000
_cell.length_c   1.000
_cell.angle_alpha   90.00
_cell.angle_beta   90.00
_cell.angle_gamma   90.00
#
_symmetry.space_group_name_H-M   'P 1'
#
loop_
_entity.id
_entity.type
_entity.pdbx_description
1 polymer ?
#
loop_
_entity_poly.entity_id
_entity_poly.type
_entity_poly.pdbx_seq_one_letter_code
_entity_poly.pdbx_strand_id
1 'polypeptide(L)' 'MPRRKVTEEVLERMKKLREEGLTYREIADKLNLSYETVFRYLREEGFFETLRRKMSLK' A
#
# COMPACT_ATOMS: atom_id res chain seq x y z
N MET A 1 10.57 -16.30 -2.00
CA MET A 1 10.03 -15.49 -0.89
C MET A 1 8.52 -15.45 -0.98
N PRO A 2 7.76 -15.82 0.07
CA PRO A 2 6.30 -15.70 0.06
C PRO A 2 5.90 -14.23 -0.09
N ARG A 3 4.94 -13.94 -0.97
CA ARG A 3 4.40 -12.59 -1.13
C ARG A 3 3.68 -12.20 0.16
N ARG A 4 4.18 -11.19 0.86
CA ARG A 4 3.50 -10.61 2.03
C ARG A 4 2.19 -9.99 1.53
N LYS A 5 1.03 -10.45 2.02
CA LYS A 5 -0.27 -9.85 1.67
C LYS A 5 -0.33 -8.46 2.28
N VAL A 6 -0.54 -7.44 1.44
CA VAL A 6 -0.86 -6.09 1.92
C VAL A 6 -2.31 -6.14 2.41
N THR A 7 -2.48 -5.99 3.73
CA THR A 7 -3.80 -5.90 4.38
C THR A 7 -4.28 -4.45 4.37
N GLU A 8 -5.56 -4.23 4.69
CA GLU A 8 -6.15 -2.90 4.80
C GLU A 8 -5.36 -2.00 5.77
N GLU A 9 -4.93 -2.52 6.92
CA GLU A 9 -4.11 -1.78 7.90
C GLU A 9 -2.77 -1.29 7.34
N VAL A 10 -2.10 -2.13 6.54
CA VAL A 10 -0.81 -1.77 5.93
C VAL A 10 -1.02 -0.69 4.87
N LEU A 11 -2.13 -0.76 4.15
CA LEU A 11 -2.53 0.21 3.14
C LEU A 11 -2.91 1.56 3.74
N GLU A 12 -3.63 1.56 4.86
CA GLU A 12 -3.95 2.77 5.60
C GLU A 12 -2.68 3.43 6.14
N ARG A 13 -1.74 2.62 6.68
CA ARG A 13 -0.42 3.12 7.07
C ARG A 13 0.37 3.70 5.90
N MET A 14 0.35 3.08 4.70
CA MET A 14 1.00 3.65 3.52
C MET A 14 0.46 5.04 3.19
N LYS A 15 -0.87 5.21 3.20
CA LYS A 15 -1.53 6.49 2.92
C LYS A 15 -1.16 7.54 3.95
N LYS A 16 -1.25 7.19 5.24
CA LYS A 16 -0.89 8.09 6.34
C LYS A 16 0.56 8.58 6.22
N LEU A 17 1.51 7.66 5.98
CA LEU A 17 2.91 8.04 5.79
C LEU A 17 3.12 8.91 4.55
N ARG A 18 2.31 8.72 3.50
CA ARG A 18 2.35 9.58 2.32
C ARG A 18 1.82 10.98 2.59
N GLU A 19 0.74 11.10 3.38
CA GLU A 19 0.20 12.38 3.86
C GLU A 19 1.17 13.10 4.80
N GLU A 20 1.94 12.35 5.60
CA GLU A 20 3.06 12.88 6.39
C GLU A 20 4.24 13.38 5.54
N GLY A 21 4.17 13.24 4.21
CA GLY A 21 5.16 13.76 3.26
C GLY A 21 6.34 12.81 2.97
N LEU A 22 6.30 11.57 3.45
CA LEU A 22 7.36 10.61 3.18
C LEU A 22 7.39 10.21 1.71
N THR A 23 8.59 9.86 1.24
CA THR A 23 8.80 9.30 -0.09
C THR A 23 8.42 7.81 -0.13
N TYR A 24 8.09 7.30 -1.31
CA TYR A 24 7.73 5.89 -1.50
C TYR A 24 8.81 4.92 -1.00
N ARG A 25 10.08 5.32 -1.05
CA ARG A 25 11.22 4.51 -0.59
C ARG A 25 11.28 4.43 0.94
N GLU A 26 11.01 5.53 1.63
CA GLU A 26 10.94 5.56 3.09
C GLU A 26 9.70 4.79 3.60
N ILE A 27 8.56 4.91 2.90
CA ILE A 27 7.34 4.16 3.21
C ILE A 27 7.60 2.65 3.03
N ALA A 28 8.29 2.27 1.95
CA ALA A 28 8.68 0.90 1.68
C ALA A 28 9.57 0.33 2.80
N ASP A 29 10.57 1.09 3.22
CA ASP A 29 11.47 0.71 4.31
C ASP A 29 10.72 0.56 5.64
N LYS A 30 9.91 1.55 6.02
CA LYS A 30 9.10 1.54 7.25
C LYS A 30 8.10 0.40 7.33
N LEU A 31 7.52 0.02 6.20
CA LEU A 31 6.53 -1.07 6.14
C LEU A 31 7.15 -2.42 5.80
N ASN A 32 8.47 -2.45 5.57
CA ASN A 32 9.21 -3.63 5.14
C ASN A 32 8.61 -4.25 3.86
N LEU A 33 8.34 -3.39 2.88
CA LEU A 33 7.75 -3.71 1.59
C LEU A 33 8.67 -3.27 0.46
N SER A 34 8.43 -3.80 -0.73
CA SER A 34 9.15 -3.35 -1.92
C SER A 34 8.66 -1.96 -2.35
N TYR A 35 9.57 -1.12 -2.84
CA TYR A 35 9.24 0.15 -3.48
C TYR A 35 8.14 -0.01 -4.53
N GLU A 36 8.24 -1.04 -5.39
CA GLU A 36 7.24 -1.33 -6.43
C GLU A 36 5.85 -1.59 -5.85
N THR A 37 5.78 -2.24 -4.68
CA THR A 37 4.52 -2.47 -3.97
C THR A 37 3.93 -1.13 -3.55
N VAL A 38 4.68 -0.33 -2.82
CA VAL A 38 4.23 1.00 -2.37
C VAL A 38 3.83 1.90 -3.55
N PHE A 39 4.66 1.94 -4.59
CA PHE A 39 4.39 2.71 -5.81
C PHE A 39 3.10 2.26 -6.48
N ARG A 40 2.88 0.96 -6.65
CA ARG A 40 1.66 0.43 -7.25
C ARG A 40 0.42 0.73 -6.41
N TYR A 41 0.52 0.64 -5.09
CA TYR A 41 -0.60 0.92 -4.18
C TYR A 41 -0.93 2.42 -4.05
N LEU A 42 0.07 3.30 -4.15
CA LEU A 42 -0.12 4.75 -3.99
C LEU A 42 -0.30 5.52 -5.31
N ARG A 43 0.25 5.03 -6.43
CA ARG A 43 0.12 5.70 -7.74
C ARG A 43 -1.26 5.51 -8.35
N GLU A 44 -1.86 4.35 -8.15
CA GLU A 44 -3.23 4.10 -8.56
C GLU A 44 -4.17 4.33 -7.37
N GLU A 45 -4.40 5.58 -6.99
CA GLU A 45 -5.45 5.92 -6.01
C GLU A 45 -6.82 5.31 -6.39
N GLY A 46 -7.06 5.04 -7.69
CA GLY A 46 -8.23 4.29 -8.19
C GLY A 46 -8.13 2.75 -8.17
N PHE A 47 -6.94 2.15 -8.10
CA PHE A 47 -6.78 0.69 -8.01
C PHE A 47 -7.13 0.17 -6.62
N PHE A 48 -6.91 0.99 -5.59
CA PHE A 48 -7.32 0.66 -4.23
C PHE A 48 -8.83 0.49 -4.10
N GLU A 49 -9.64 1.32 -4.76
CA GLU A 49 -11.09 1.20 -4.73
C GLU A 49 -11.56 -0.12 -5.37
N THR A 50 -10.91 -0.51 -6.47
CA THR A 50 -11.18 -1.79 -7.16
C THR A 50 -10.72 -3.01 -6.34
N LEU A 51 -9.56 -2.90 -5.66
CA LEU A 51 -9.06 -3.96 -4.78
C LEU A 51 -9.89 -4.12 -3.52
N ARG A 52 -10.30 -3.01 -2.86
CA ARG A 52 -11.21 -3.04 -1.72
C ARG A 52 -12.50 -3.76 -2.08
N ARG A 53 -13.06 -3.45 -3.26
CA ARG A 53 -14.24 -4.14 -3.82
C ARG A 53 -14.02 -5.63 -4.05
N LYS A 54 -12.81 -6.04 -4.49
CA LYS A 54 -12.42 -7.44 -4.62
C LYS A 54 -12.16 -8.15 -3.29
N MET A 55 -11.67 -7.44 -2.28
CA MET A 55 -11.30 -7.98 -0.98
C MET A 55 -12.51 -8.09 -0.03
N SER A 56 -13.54 -7.25 -0.24
CA SER A 56 -14.83 -7.33 0.46
C SER A 56 -15.85 -8.29 -0.17
N LEU A 57 -15.53 -8.96 -1.29
CA LEU A 57 -16.32 -10.09 -1.78
C LEU A 57 -16.04 -11.30 -0.89
N LYS A 58 -16.84 -11.46 0.17
CA LYS A 58 -16.93 -12.64 1.01
C LYS A 58 -18.04 -13.55 0.51
#